data_AF-A0A521TSV4-F1
#
_entry.id   AF-A0A521TSV4-F1
#
_cell.length_a   1.000
_cell.length_b   1.000
_cell.length_c   1.000
_cell.angle_alpha   90.00
_cell.angle_beta   90.00
_cell.angle_gamma   90.00
#
_symmetry.space_group_name_H-M   'P 1'
#
loop_
_entity.id
_entity.type
_entity.pdbx_description
1 polymer ?
#
loop_
_entity_poly.entity_id
_entity_poly.type
_entity_poly.pdbx_seq_one_letter_code
_entity_poly.pdbx_strand_id
1 'polypeptide(L)'
;MSHHAFGVDLETLRDMKAWLESRGATNFITDFGREPREPIVHNWIPAACISVRDPDGNHIEFSACLPGRPIPAEHMPPPEQQPMYLSEWERLRASVPS
;
A
#
# COMPACT_ATOMS: atom_id res chain seq x y z
N MET A 1 5.16 -5.97 -20.99
CA MET A 1 5.06 -5.41 -19.63
C MET A 1 4.04 -6.24 -18.88
N SER A 2 4.51 -7.00 -17.89
CA SER A 2 3.67 -7.88 -17.07
C SER A 2 3.41 -7.26 -15.70
N HIS A 3 2.35 -7.74 -15.03
CA HIS A 3 2.04 -7.39 -13.65
C HIS A 3 2.16 -8.65 -12.78
N HIS A 4 2.93 -8.57 -11.69
CA HIS A 4 3.16 -9.66 -10.75
C HIS A 4 2.94 -9.16 -9.33
N ALA A 5 2.01 -9.79 -8.61
CA ALA A 5 1.71 -9.45 -7.22
C ALA A 5 2.14 -10.58 -6.28
N PHE A 6 2.75 -10.20 -5.16
CA PHE A 6 3.23 -11.11 -4.12
C PHE A 6 2.60 -10.74 -2.78
N GLY A 7 1.92 -11.70 -2.16
CA GLY A 7 1.43 -11.56 -0.80
C GLY A 7 2.56 -11.71 0.21
N VAL A 8 2.67 -10.76 1.13
CA VAL A 8 3.59 -10.77 2.27
C VAL A 8 2.82 -10.49 3.56
N ASP A 9 3.45 -10.74 4.72
CA ASP A 9 2.90 -10.27 5.98
C ASP A 9 3.06 -8.74 6.12
N LEU A 10 2.26 -8.15 7.02
CA LEU A 10 2.23 -6.70 7.20
C LEU A 10 3.53 -6.13 7.77
N GLU A 11 4.25 -6.87 8.60
CA GLU A 11 5.52 -6.43 9.18
C GLU A 11 6.59 -6.33 8.07
N THR A 12 6.71 -7.38 7.25
CA THR A 12 7.54 -7.40 6.04
C THR A 12 7.20 -6.24 5.11
N LEU A 13 5.92 -5.93 4.90
CA LEU A 13 5.51 -4.86 4.00
C LEU A 13 5.96 -3.46 4.47
N ARG A 14 6.00 -3.21 5.79
CA ARG A 14 6.42 -1.91 6.34
C ARG A 14 7.87 -1.58 5.98
N ASP A 15 8.74 -2.59 6.03
CA ASP A 15 10.16 -2.42 5.75
C ASP A 15 10.52 -2.67 4.28
N MET A 16 9.57 -3.13 3.46
CA MET A 16 9.78 -3.55 2.07
C MET A 16 10.44 -2.47 1.24
N LYS A 17 10.04 -1.20 1.39
CA LYS A 17 10.64 -0.10 0.63
C LYS A 17 12.13 0.03 0.91
N ALA A 18 12.51 0.16 2.18
CA ALA A 18 13.90 0.29 2.60
C ALA A 18 14.72 -0.93 2.21
N TRP A 19 14.11 -2.13 2.33
CA TRP A 19 14.72 -3.39 1.91
C TRP A 19 15.00 -3.43 0.40
N LEU A 20 14.07 -2.96 -0.44
CA LEU A 20 14.24 -2.86 -1.89
C LEU A 20 15.30 -1.81 -2.27
N GLU A 21 15.28 -0.64 -1.63
CA GLU A 21 16.29 0.41 -1.85
C GLU A 21 17.70 -0.06 -1.52
N SER A 22 17.86 -0.79 -0.40
CA SER A 22 19.16 -1.37 -0.02
C SER A 22 19.73 -2.36 -1.04
N ARG A 23 18.89 -2.83 -1.98
CA ARG A 23 19.24 -3.74 -3.09
C ARG A 23 19.28 -3.05 -4.45
N GLY A 24 19.19 -1.72 -4.47
CA GLY A 24 19.33 -0.92 -5.68
C GLY A 24 18.02 -0.69 -6.45
N ALA A 25 16.86 -1.00 -5.87
CA ALA A 25 15.59 -0.60 -6.48
C ALA A 25 15.42 0.93 -6.35
N THR A 26 15.13 1.59 -7.48
CA THR A 26 14.97 3.05 -7.54
C THR A 26 13.67 3.51 -8.20
N ASN A 27 12.99 2.61 -8.94
CA ASN A 27 11.82 2.95 -9.75
C ASN A 27 10.52 2.56 -9.06
N PHE A 28 10.22 3.20 -7.94
CA PHE A 28 8.97 3.00 -7.22
C PHE A 28 7.81 3.69 -7.94
N ILE A 29 6.63 3.05 -7.92
CA ILE A 29 5.46 3.53 -8.64
C ILE A 29 4.62 4.40 -7.71
N THR A 30 4.37 5.65 -8.13
CA THR A 30 3.39 6.56 -7.51
C THR A 30 1.98 6.00 -7.74
N ASP A 31 1.21 5.82 -6.67
CA ASP A 31 -0.15 5.30 -6.75
C ASP A 31 -1.16 6.43 -6.49
N PHE A 32 -2.01 6.71 -7.49
CA PHE A 32 -3.01 7.79 -7.46
C PHE A 32 -2.49 9.15 -6.93
N GLY A 33 -1.26 9.52 -7.32
CA GLY A 33 -0.65 10.80 -6.93
C GLY A 33 0.01 10.82 -5.54
N ARG A 34 0.05 9.67 -4.84
CA ARG A 34 0.83 9.51 -3.62
C ARG A 34 2.21 8.95 -3.93
N GLU A 35 3.22 9.72 -3.55
CA GLU A 35 4.61 9.27 -3.59
C GLU A 35 4.77 8.00 -2.74
N PRO A 36 5.54 7.00 -3.19
CA PRO A 36 5.66 5.70 -2.52
C PRO A 36 6.58 5.80 -1.30
N ARG A 37 6.23 6.62 -0.31
CA ARG A 37 7.00 6.87 0.92
C ARG A 37 6.82 5.77 1.96
N GLU A 38 5.60 5.25 2.04
CA GLU A 38 5.18 4.09 2.84
C GLU A 38 4.09 3.33 2.06
N PRO A 39 3.70 2.11 2.46
CA PRO A 39 2.65 1.36 1.76
C PRO A 39 1.33 2.13 1.65
N ILE A 40 0.61 1.91 0.56
CA ILE A 40 -0.65 2.59 0.22
C ILE A 40 -1.80 1.61 0.36
N VAL A 41 -2.92 2.06 0.93
CA VAL A 41 -4.09 1.25 1.28
C VAL A 41 -5.26 1.50 0.36
N HIS A 42 -5.77 0.40 -0.19
CA HIS A 42 -6.95 0.33 -1.04
C HIS A 42 -8.15 -0.21 -0.25
N ASN A 43 -8.84 0.61 0.56
CA ASN A 43 -9.77 0.14 1.60
C ASN A 43 -10.90 -0.86 1.17
N TRP A 44 -11.35 -0.82 -0.09
CA TRP A 44 -12.32 -1.79 -0.65
C TRP A 44 -11.85 -3.25 -0.56
N ILE A 45 -10.54 -3.47 -0.58
CA ILE A 45 -9.86 -4.72 -0.21
C ILE A 45 -8.84 -4.30 0.85
N PRO A 46 -9.09 -4.47 2.16
CA PRO A 46 -8.29 -3.86 3.22
C PRO A 46 -6.88 -4.47 3.18
N ALA A 47 -6.04 -3.87 2.36
CA ALA A 47 -4.74 -4.34 1.98
C ALA A 47 -3.89 -3.11 1.69
N ALA A 48 -2.66 -3.16 2.18
CA ALA A 48 -1.63 -2.21 1.83
C ALA A 48 -0.75 -2.79 0.74
N CYS A 49 -0.20 -1.96 -0.13
CA CYS A 49 0.79 -2.39 -1.10
C CYS A 49 1.91 -1.37 -1.33
N ILE A 50 3.02 -1.87 -1.86
CA ILE A 50 4.07 -1.07 -2.48
C ILE A 50 4.40 -1.64 -3.85
N SER A 51 4.58 -0.76 -4.82
CA SER A 51 4.80 -1.12 -6.22
C SER A 51 6.12 -0.57 -6.73
N VAL A 52 6.83 -1.36 -7.53
CA VAL A 52 8.12 -1.01 -8.14
C VAL A 52 8.20 -1.56 -9.55
N ARG A 53 8.96 -0.89 -10.42
CA ARG A 53 9.35 -1.46 -11.71
C ARG A 53 10.67 -2.21 -11.58
N ASP A 54 10.67 -3.45 -12.02
CA ASP A 54 11.93 -4.20 -12.17
C ASP A 54 12.76 -3.63 -13.35
N PRO A 55 14.02 -4.07 -13.53
CA PRO A 55 14.87 -3.60 -14.62
C PRO A 55 14.31 -3.82 -16.03
N ASP A 56 13.44 -4.84 -16.20
CA ASP A 56 12.77 -5.15 -17.46
C ASP A 56 11.47 -4.32 -17.66
N GLY A 57 11.13 -3.49 -16.67
CA GLY A 57 9.97 -2.61 -16.67
C GLY A 57 8.66 -3.29 -16.23
N ASN A 58 8.71 -4.53 -15.75
CA ASN A 58 7.53 -5.21 -15.20
C ASN A 58 7.09 -4.52 -13.90
N HIS A 59 5.78 -4.51 -13.67
CA HIS A 59 5.20 -3.98 -12.44
C HIS A 59 5.17 -5.10 -11.40
N ILE A 60 5.98 -4.93 -10.35
CA ILE A 60 6.01 -5.81 -9.19
C ILE A 60 5.27 -5.14 -8.04
N GLU A 61 4.24 -5.78 -7.54
CA GLU A 61 3.47 -5.36 -6.37
C GLU A 61 3.73 -6.31 -5.20
N PHE A 62 4.05 -5.76 -4.03
CA PHE A 62 4.04 -6.49 -2.75
C PHE A 62 2.85 -5.99 -1.95
N SER A 63 1.99 -6.90 -1.49
CA SER A 63 0.78 -6.54 -0.76
C SER A 63 0.59 -7.37 0.50
N ALA A 64 -0.06 -6.78 1.51
CA ALA A 64 -0.40 -7.43 2.76
C ALA A 64 -1.84 -7.12 3.13
N CYS A 65 -2.60 -8.15 3.52
CA CYS A 65 -3.93 -7.96 4.09
C CYS A 65 -3.82 -7.23 5.44
N LEU A 66 -4.71 -6.27 5.65
CA LEU A 66 -4.84 -5.53 6.90
C LEU A 66 -5.81 -6.27 7.83
N PRO A 67 -5.56 -6.25 9.15
CA PRO A 67 -6.46 -6.87 10.11
C PRO A 67 -7.79 -6.10 10.18
N GLY A 68 -8.88 -6.84 10.41
CA GLY A 68 -10.21 -6.27 10.61
C GLY A 68 -11.06 -6.17 9.34
N ARG A 69 -12.18 -5.47 9.45
CA ARG A 69 -13.11 -5.22 8.33
C ARG A 69 -12.73 -3.94 7.59
N PRO A 70 -13.09 -3.82 6.29
CA PRO A 70 -13.04 -2.55 5.58
C PRO A 70 -13.65 -1.43 6.43
N ILE A 71 -13.05 -0.24 6.39
CA ILE A 71 -13.66 0.93 7.01
C ILE A 71 -14.95 1.25 6.24
N PRO A 72 -16.12 1.39 6.91
CA PRO A 72 -17.38 1.72 6.24
C PRO A 72 -17.28 3.02 5.43
N ALA A 73 -18.02 3.09 4.32
CA ALA A 73 -17.92 4.20 3.37
C ALA A 73 -18.25 5.56 4.01
N GLU A 74 -19.14 5.60 5.00
CA GLU A 74 -19.51 6.80 5.76
C GLU A 74 -18.38 7.35 6.64
N HIS A 75 -17.36 6.53 6.91
CA HIS A 75 -16.17 6.90 7.68
C HIS A 75 -14.95 7.11 6.80
N MET A 76 -15.04 6.81 5.50
CA MET A 76 -13.93 7.01 4.58
C MET A 76 -13.78 8.48 4.21
N PRO A 77 -12.54 8.96 4.00
CA PRO A 77 -12.34 10.30 3.48
C PRO A 77 -12.90 10.41 2.05
N PRO A 78 -13.10 11.63 1.53
CA PRO A 78 -13.53 11.84 0.14
C PRO A 78 -12.64 11.09 -0.88
N PRO A 79 -13.17 10.70 -2.06
CA PRO A 79 -12.41 9.94 -3.06
C PRO A 79 -11.08 10.58 -3.47
N GLU A 80 -11.00 11.91 -3.49
CA GLU A 80 -9.78 12.67 -3.80
C GLU A 80 -8.68 12.56 -2.74
N GLN A 81 -9.01 12.06 -1.54
CA GLN A 81 -8.07 11.77 -0.46
C GLN A 81 -7.72 10.27 -0.38
N GLN A 82 -8.30 9.46 -1.27
CA GLN A 82 -8.03 8.04 -1.41
C GLN A 82 -7.17 7.77 -2.66
N PRO A 83 -6.31 6.74 -2.64
CA PRO A 83 -5.99 5.83 -1.53
C PRO A 83 -5.23 6.57 -0.41
N MET A 84 -5.07 5.92 0.74
CA MET A 84 -4.40 6.49 1.92
C MET A 84 -3.04 5.83 2.14
N TYR A 85 -2.13 6.49 2.85
CA TYR A 85 -0.99 5.79 3.42
C TYR A 85 -1.42 4.80 4.50
N LEU A 86 -0.64 3.74 4.72
CA LEU A 86 -0.88 2.75 5.77
C LEU A 86 -1.06 3.43 7.13
N SER A 87 -0.16 4.34 7.50
CA SER A 87 -0.27 5.07 8.76
C SER A 87 -1.55 5.91 8.89
N GLU A 88 -2.07 6.47 7.79
CA GLU A 88 -3.34 7.22 7.77
C GLU A 88 -4.53 6.30 7.96
N TRP A 89 -4.54 5.16 7.26
CA TRP A 89 -5.59 4.15 7.40
C TRP A 89 -5.64 3.59 8.82
N GLU A 90 -4.50 3.33 9.45
CA GLU A 90 -4.43 2.84 10.84
C GLU A 90 -5.02 3.84 11.84
N ARG A 91 -4.70 5.13 11.68
CA ARG A 91 -5.29 6.19 12.50
C ARG A 91 -6.81 6.26 12.31
N LEU A 92 -7.28 6.21 11.07
CA LEU A 92 -8.71 6.21 10.78
C LEU A 92 -9.39 4.97 11.37
N ARG A 93 -8.81 3.79 11.17
CA ARG A 93 -9.35 2.53 11.68
C ARG A 93 -9.48 2.53 13.19
N ALA A 94 -8.51 3.10 13.92
CA ALA A 94 -8.54 3.23 15.38
C ALA A 94 -9.64 4.19 15.88
N SER A 95 -10.08 5.14 15.05
CA SER A 95 -11.16 6.08 15.39
C SER A 95 -12.57 5.56 15.08
N VAL A 96 -12.70 4.50 14.28
CA VAL A 96 -13.99 3.95 13.85
C VAL A 96 -14.33 2.74 14.71
N PRO A 97 -15.54 2.67 15.30
CA PRO A 97 -15.98 1.50 16.07
C PRO A 97 -15.89 0.19 15.26
N SER A 98 -15.61 -0.91 15.96
CA SER A 98 -15.55 -2.27 15.42
C SER A 98 -16.93 -2.82 15.06
#